data_AF-A0A3C1RB99-F1
#
_entry.id   AF-A0A3C1RB99-F1
#
_cell.length_a   1.000
_cell.length_b   1.000
_cell.length_c   1.000
_cell.angle_alpha   90.00
_cell.angle_beta   90.00
_cell.angle_gamma   90.00
#
_symmetry.space_group_name_H-M   'P 1'
#
loop_
_entity.id
_entity.type
_entity.pdbx_description
1 polymer ?
#
loop_
_entity_poly.entity_id
_entity_poly.type
_entity_poly.pdbx_seq_one_letter_code
_entity_poly.pdbx_strand_id
1 'polypeptide(L)'
;IASLGIYPAVDPLASTSRILAPEIIGEEHYNCAQRVKEILQRYKALQDIIAILGMEELSEEDKSVVYRARKVQRFLSQPFHVAEQFTGIPGSLVDIKDTIKGFNMIIDGELDHLPEAAFNLKGTIEEAIEAGQKMLADNA
;
A
#
# COMPACT_ATOMS: atom_id res chain seq x y z
N ILE A 1 0.16 -13.53 1.36
CA ILE A 1 0.05 -12.39 0.40
C ILE A 1 -1.01 -12.70 -0.66
N ALA A 2 -0.85 -13.74 -1.49
CA ALA A 2 -1.87 -14.15 -2.47
C ALA A 2 -3.26 -14.45 -1.84
N SER A 3 -3.29 -15.08 -0.67
CA SER A 3 -4.52 -15.36 0.11
C SER A 3 -5.28 -14.10 0.56
N LEU A 4 -4.64 -12.94 0.56
CA LEU A 4 -5.25 -11.65 0.89
C LEU A 4 -5.80 -10.92 -0.35
N GLY A 5 -5.74 -11.54 -1.53
CA GLY A 5 -6.17 -10.93 -2.79
C GLY A 5 -5.18 -9.90 -3.37
N ILE A 6 -3.94 -9.89 -2.87
CA ILE A 6 -2.90 -8.94 -3.27
C ILE A 6 -2.06 -9.58 -4.39
N TYR A 7 -2.18 -9.03 -5.59
CA TYR A 7 -1.46 -9.45 -6.78
C TYR A 7 -0.70 -8.27 -7.41
N PRO A 8 0.60 -8.42 -7.72
CA PRO A 8 1.40 -9.64 -7.62
C PRO A 8 1.73 -10.03 -6.17
N ALA A 9 1.85 -11.33 -5.91
CA ALA A 9 2.09 -11.87 -4.56
C ALA A 9 3.56 -11.76 -4.11
N VAL A 10 4.18 -10.60 -4.31
CA VAL A 10 5.57 -10.30 -3.94
C VAL A 10 5.64 -10.01 -2.44
N ASP A 11 6.63 -10.57 -1.75
CA ASP A 11 6.93 -10.22 -0.36
C ASP A 11 7.85 -8.98 -0.32
N PRO A 12 7.35 -7.81 0.11
CA PRO A 12 8.13 -6.56 0.11
C PRO A 12 9.25 -6.54 1.15
N LEU A 13 9.19 -7.37 2.19
CA LEU A 13 10.20 -7.43 3.25
C LEU A 13 11.29 -8.47 2.94
N ALA A 14 10.95 -9.53 2.21
CA ALA A 14 11.92 -10.52 1.76
C ALA A 14 12.62 -10.13 0.45
N SER A 15 12.00 -9.28 -0.38
CA SER A 15 12.56 -8.85 -1.66
C SER A 15 13.68 -7.81 -1.48
N THR A 16 14.81 -8.03 -2.15
CA THR A 16 15.98 -7.15 -2.09
C THR A 16 16.55 -6.87 -3.47
N SER A 17 17.26 -5.75 -3.61
CA SER A 17 17.94 -5.36 -4.84
C SER A 17 19.25 -4.67 -4.51
N ARG A 18 20.32 -4.98 -5.26
CA ARG A 18 21.64 -4.32 -5.10
C ARG A 18 21.62 -2.85 -5.52
N ILE A 19 20.71 -2.47 -6.42
CA ILE A 19 20.62 -1.11 -6.93
C ILE A 19 19.68 -0.22 -6.10
N LEU A 20 19.11 -0.74 -5.01
CA LEU A 20 18.34 0.06 -4.06
C LEU A 20 19.31 0.86 -3.17
N ALA A 21 20.02 1.81 -3.80
CA ALA A 21 21.06 2.64 -3.20
C ALA A 21 20.88 4.08 -3.68
N PRO A 22 20.92 5.09 -2.79
CA PRO A 22 20.57 6.47 -3.11
C PRO A 22 21.46 7.06 -4.21
N GLU A 23 22.71 6.58 -4.35
CA GLU A 23 23.64 7.03 -5.39
C GLU A 23 23.25 6.55 -6.79
N ILE A 24 22.39 5.52 -6.89
CA ILE A 24 21.94 4.94 -8.17
C ILE A 24 20.53 5.41 -8.53
N ILE A 25 19.60 5.37 -7.59
CA ILE A 25 18.17 5.64 -7.84
C ILE A 25 17.71 7.02 -7.35
N GLY A 26 18.60 7.78 -6.71
CA GLY A 26 18.29 9.06 -6.08
C GLY A 26 17.67 8.90 -4.69
N GLU A 27 17.81 9.97 -3.90
CA GLU A 27 17.32 10.05 -2.51
C GLU A 27 15.80 9.85 -2.41
N GLU A 28 15.03 10.46 -3.30
CA GLU A 28 13.56 10.44 -3.22
C GLU A 28 13.01 9.01 -3.32
N HIS A 29 13.48 8.25 -4.31
CA HIS A 29 13.09 6.85 -4.50
C HIS A 29 13.61 5.98 -3.34
N TYR A 30 14.88 6.14 -2.97
CA TYR A 30 15.46 5.36 -1.88
C TYR A 30 14.69 5.56 -0.56
N ASN A 31 14.44 6.82 -0.18
CA ASN A 31 13.74 7.17 1.05
C ASN A 31 12.30 6.65 1.03
N CYS A 32 11.57 6.81 -0.08
CA CYS A 32 10.23 6.22 -0.22
C CYS A 32 10.24 4.70 0.02
N ALA A 33 11.19 3.97 -0.59
CA ALA A 33 11.29 2.53 -0.42
C ALA A 33 11.65 2.12 1.02
N GLN A 34 12.51 2.86 1.72
CA GLN A 34 12.81 2.61 3.13
C GLN A 34 11.57 2.83 4.00
N ARG A 35 10.85 3.94 3.82
CA ARG A 35 9.61 4.23 4.56
C ARG A 35 8.55 3.15 4.39
N VAL A 36 8.37 2.64 3.16
CA VAL A 36 7.47 1.51 2.88
C VAL A 36 7.91 0.25 3.64
N LYS A 37 9.21 -0.05 3.71
CA LYS A 37 9.71 -1.20 4.48
C LYS A 37 9.51 -1.01 5.98
N GLU A 38 9.82 0.16 6.51
CA GLU A 38 9.69 0.49 7.93
C GLU A 38 8.25 0.35 8.41
N ILE A 39 7.28 0.91 7.68
CA ILE A 39 5.87 0.84 8.08
C ILE A 39 5.35 -0.60 8.04
N LEU A 40 5.77 -1.40 7.05
CA LEU A 40 5.38 -2.81 6.94
C LEU A 40 6.06 -3.68 8.01
N GLN A 41 7.30 -3.37 8.42
CA GLN A 41 7.97 -4.03 9.54
C GLN A 41 7.27 -3.70 10.87
N ARG A 42 6.94 -2.43 11.11
CA ARG A 42 6.20 -2.01 12.30
C ARG A 42 4.83 -2.66 12.36
N TYR A 43 4.12 -2.72 11.23
CA TYR A 43 2.85 -3.45 11.13
C TYR A 43 3.01 -4.94 11.47
N LYS A 44 4.02 -5.62 10.94
CA LYS A 44 4.28 -7.03 11.25
C LYS A 44 4.52 -7.25 12.74
N ALA A 45 5.25 -6.36 13.41
CA ALA A 45 5.45 -6.44 14.87
C ALA A 45 4.14 -6.23 15.66
N LEU A 46 3.25 -5.36 15.17
CA LEU A 46 1.94 -5.12 15.78
C LEU A 46 0.93 -6.26 15.51
N GLN A 47 1.10 -7.06 14.46
CA GLN A 47 0.18 -8.16 14.14
C GLN A 47 0.09 -9.22 15.25
N ASP A 48 1.21 -9.55 15.90
CA ASP A 48 1.21 -10.52 17.01
C ASP A 48 0.43 -10.00 18.21
N ILE A 49 0.57 -8.70 18.50
CA ILE A 49 -0.19 -8.01 19.55
C ILE A 49 -1.68 -8.01 19.20
N ILE A 50 -2.04 -7.64 17.97
CA ILE A 50 -3.44 -7.64 17.49
C ILE A 50 -4.06 -9.03 17.57
N ALA A 51 -3.29 -10.08 17.25
CA ALA A 51 -3.79 -11.46 17.28
C ALA A 51 -4.08 -11.97 18.70
N ILE A 52 -3.38 -11.44 19.72
CA ILE A 52 -3.53 -11.86 21.12
C ILE A 52 -4.51 -10.96 21.88
N LEU A 53 -4.33 -9.65 21.78
CA LEU A 53 -5.03 -8.64 22.58
C LEU A 53 -6.17 -7.94 21.83
N GLY A 54 -6.14 -7.94 20.49
CA GLY A 54 -7.07 -7.19 19.66
C GLY A 54 -6.59 -5.79 19.30
N MET A 55 -7.27 -5.18 18.33
CA MET A 55 -6.93 -3.86 17.79
C MET A 55 -7.20 -2.70 18.78
N GLU A 56 -8.16 -2.88 19.69
CA GLU A 56 -8.60 -1.85 20.63
C GLU A 56 -7.53 -1.48 21.65
N GLU A 57 -6.65 -2.43 21.97
CA GLU A 57 -5.56 -2.33 22.96
C GLU A 57 -4.33 -1.57 22.43
N LEU A 58 -4.29 -1.25 21.13
CA LEU A 58 -3.22 -0.45 20.56
C LEU A 58 -3.36 1.04 20.91
N SER A 59 -2.23 1.74 21.00
CA SER A 59 -2.23 3.20 21.06
C SER A 59 -2.84 3.80 19.79
N GLU A 60 -3.37 5.02 19.84
CA GLU A 60 -3.91 5.69 18.64
C GLU A 60 -2.86 5.87 17.54
N GLU A 61 -1.59 6.05 17.92
CA GLU A 61 -0.48 6.11 16.98
C GLU A 61 -0.26 4.75 16.28
N ASP A 62 -0.25 3.65 17.04
CA ASP A 62 -0.09 2.31 16.48
C ASP A 62 -1.29 1.92 15.62
N LYS A 63 -2.50 2.32 16.00
CA LYS A 63 -3.70 2.14 15.17
C LYS A 63 -3.52 2.85 13.83
N SER A 64 -3.08 4.11 13.83
CA SER A 64 -2.79 4.86 12.60
C SER A 64 -1.76 4.14 11.72
N VAL A 65 -0.67 3.64 12.32
CA VAL A 65 0.35 2.87 11.60
C VAL A 65 -0.22 1.61 10.96
N VAL A 66 -1.04 0.84 11.69
CA VAL A 66 -1.69 -0.36 11.15
C VAL A 66 -2.61 -0.01 9.97
N TYR A 67 -3.44 1.03 10.11
CA TYR A 67 -4.34 1.45 9.03
C TYR A 67 -3.58 1.88 7.78
N ARG A 68 -2.53 2.69 7.92
CA ARG A 68 -1.68 3.11 6.81
C ARG A 68 -0.92 1.93 6.22
N ALA A 69 -0.39 1.03 7.03
CA ALA A 69 0.30 -0.17 6.56
C ALA A 69 -0.63 -1.09 5.75
N ARG A 70 -1.89 -1.24 6.15
CA ARG A 70 -2.89 -2.01 5.39
C ARG A 70 -3.18 -1.36 4.03
N LYS A 71 -3.26 -0.02 3.97
CA LYS A 71 -3.38 0.72 2.71
C LYS A 71 -2.15 0.53 1.82
N VAL A 72 -0.94 0.68 2.36
CA VAL A 72 0.33 0.42 1.67
C VAL A 72 0.37 -1.01 1.12
N GLN A 73 0.00 -2.01 1.95
CA GLN A 73 0.00 -3.40 1.55
C GLN A 73 -0.95 -3.68 0.38
N ARG A 74 -2.13 -3.06 0.38
CA ARG A 74 -3.09 -3.14 -0.73
C ARG A 74 -2.61 -2.39 -1.97
N PHE A 75 -2.02 -1.21 -1.81
CA PHE A 75 -1.52 -0.40 -2.92
C PHE A 75 -0.30 -1.00 -3.63
N LEU A 76 0.37 -1.99 -3.03
CA LEU A 76 1.35 -2.84 -3.73
C LEU A 76 0.72 -3.78 -4.76
N SER A 77 -0.61 -3.91 -4.78
CA SER A 77 -1.31 -4.69 -5.81
C SER A 77 -1.62 -3.82 -7.03
N GLN A 78 -1.51 -4.43 -8.21
CA GLN A 78 -1.68 -3.75 -9.49
C GLN A 78 -2.35 -4.70 -10.50
N PRO A 79 -3.36 -4.24 -11.25
CA PRO A 79 -3.96 -5.03 -12.31
C PRO A 79 -2.97 -5.16 -13.48
N PHE A 80 -2.68 -6.41 -13.87
CA PHE A 80 -1.79 -6.70 -15.00
C PHE A 80 -2.57 -6.79 -16.29
N HIS A 81 -2.03 -6.22 -17.37
CA HIS A 81 -2.61 -6.31 -18.73
C HIS A 81 -2.85 -7.77 -19.16
N VAL A 82 -1.95 -8.69 -18.80
CA VAL A 82 -2.11 -10.12 -19.10
C VAL A 82 -3.22 -10.80 -18.28
N ALA A 83 -3.66 -10.20 -17.18
CA ALA A 83 -4.71 -10.71 -16.31
C ALA A 83 -6.10 -10.14 -16.66
N GLU A 84 -6.18 -9.15 -17.56
CA GLU A 84 -7.42 -8.47 -17.93
C GLU A 84 -8.48 -9.46 -18.47
N GLN A 85 -8.06 -10.42 -19.29
CA GLN A 85 -8.95 -11.45 -19.85
C GLN A 85 -9.61 -12.34 -18.78
N PHE A 86 -9.01 -12.47 -17.60
CA PHE A 86 -9.51 -13.32 -16.51
C PHE A 86 -10.23 -12.52 -15.43
N THR A 87 -9.83 -11.28 -15.21
CA THR A 87 -10.34 -10.43 -14.12
C THR A 87 -11.40 -9.43 -14.57
N GLY A 88 -11.42 -9.09 -15.86
CA GLY A 88 -12.25 -8.00 -16.40
C GLY A 88 -11.79 -6.59 -15.96
N ILE A 89 -10.65 -6.49 -15.27
CA ILE A 89 -10.07 -5.23 -14.81
C ILE A 89 -8.97 -4.83 -15.81
N PRO A 90 -9.06 -3.65 -16.44
CA PRO A 90 -8.01 -3.16 -17.33
C PRO A 90 -6.65 -3.12 -16.64
N GLY A 91 -5.62 -3.59 -17.34
CA GLY A 91 -4.24 -3.47 -16.86
C GLY A 91 -3.84 -2.01 -16.69
N SER A 92 -2.97 -1.74 -15.71
CA SER A 92 -2.40 -0.41 -15.52
C SER A 92 -0.88 -0.46 -15.60
N LEU A 93 -0.26 0.62 -16.11
CA LEU A 93 1.18 0.85 -16.09
C LEU A 93 1.43 2.15 -15.33
N VAL A 94 2.25 2.10 -14.29
CA VAL A 94 2.47 3.22 -13.37
C VAL A 94 3.90 3.71 -13.50
N ASP A 95 4.08 5.03 -13.63
CA ASP A 95 5.41 5.64 -13.65
C ASP A 95 6.05 5.59 -12.25
N ILE A 96 7.39 5.60 -12.20
CA ILE A 96 8.13 5.62 -10.94
C ILE A 96 7.78 6.85 -10.11
N LYS A 97 7.60 8.02 -10.74
CA LYS A 97 7.26 9.27 -10.03
C LYS A 97 5.89 9.18 -9.37
N ASP A 98 4.91 8.62 -10.07
CA ASP A 98 3.56 8.44 -9.55
C ASP A 98 3.53 7.39 -8.43
N THR A 99 4.38 6.36 -8.55
CA THR A 99 4.57 5.33 -7.52
C THR A 99 5.10 5.96 -6.22
N ILE A 100 6.18 6.74 -6.32
CA ILE A 100 6.81 7.41 -5.17
C ILE A 100 5.83 8.38 -4.51
N LYS A 101 5.17 9.23 -5.32
CA LYS A 101 4.14 10.16 -4.84
C LYS A 101 3.03 9.41 -4.09
N GLY A 102 2.47 8.36 -4.70
CA GLY A 102 1.36 7.60 -4.13
C GLY A 102 1.70 6.97 -2.78
N PHE A 103 2.86 6.30 -2.67
CA PHE A 103 3.28 5.71 -1.41
C PHE A 103 3.55 6.77 -0.33
N ASN A 104 4.20 7.89 -0.67
CA ASN A 104 4.42 8.97 0.28
C ASN A 104 3.09 9.55 0.80
N MET A 105 2.13 9.86 -0.07
CA MET A 105 0.81 10.37 0.34
C MET A 105 0.08 9.44 1.34
N ILE A 106 0.18 8.12 1.16
CA ILE A 106 -0.41 7.15 2.09
C ILE A 106 0.32 7.16 3.44
N ILE A 107 1.65 7.18 3.43
CA ILE A 107 2.46 7.13 4.65
C ILE A 107 2.36 8.45 5.44
N ASP A 108 2.28 9.57 4.74
CA ASP A 108 2.11 10.92 5.29
C ASP A 108 0.71 11.14 5.88
N GLY A 109 -0.24 10.26 5.59
CA GLY A 109 -1.59 10.26 6.17
C GLY A 109 -2.60 11.16 5.46
N GLU A 110 -2.23 11.72 4.30
CA GLU A 110 -3.12 12.58 3.50
C GLU A 110 -4.41 11.85 3.10
N LEU A 111 -4.33 10.52 2.99
CA LEU A 111 -5.41 9.65 2.55
C LEU A 111 -6.03 8.84 3.68
N ASP A 112 -5.84 9.24 4.93
CA ASP A 112 -6.35 8.51 6.12
C ASP A 112 -7.88 8.38 6.12
N HIS A 113 -8.58 9.39 5.60
CA HIS A 113 -10.03 9.44 5.47
C HIS A 113 -10.62 8.43 4.46
N LEU A 114 -9.81 7.87 3.56
CA LEU A 114 -10.27 6.90 2.56
C LEU A 114 -10.31 5.47 3.10
N PRO A 115 -11.28 4.64 2.66
CA PRO A 115 -11.35 3.24 3.07
C PRO A 115 -10.19 2.41 2.49
N GLU A 116 -9.70 1.42 3.23
CA GLU A 116 -8.59 0.54 2.80
C GLU A 116 -8.89 -0.16 1.46
N ALA A 117 -10.16 -0.52 1.21
CA ALA A 117 -10.58 -1.22 0.01
C ALA A 117 -10.33 -0.41 -1.28
N ALA A 118 -10.24 0.92 -1.18
CA ALA A 118 -9.99 1.80 -2.31
C ALA A 118 -8.59 1.60 -2.94
N PHE A 119 -7.63 1.09 -2.15
CA PHE A 119 -6.23 0.91 -2.56
C PHE A 119 -5.96 -0.46 -3.19
N ASN A 120 -6.96 -1.33 -3.31
CA ASN A 120 -6.78 -2.68 -3.83
C ASN A 120 -6.92 -2.71 -5.37
N LEU A 121 -5.97 -3.33 -6.05
CA LEU A 121 -5.89 -3.49 -7.51
C LEU A 121 -6.08 -2.17 -8.24
N LYS A 122 -5.26 -1.18 -7.88
CA LYS A 122 -5.22 0.14 -8.51
C LYS A 122 -3.88 0.36 -9.21
N GLY A 123 -3.89 1.19 -10.25
CA GLY A 123 -2.68 1.68 -10.88
C GLY A 123 -2.13 2.88 -10.12
N THR A 124 -2.65 4.04 -10.45
CA THR A 124 -2.21 5.33 -9.89
C THR A 124 -2.87 5.63 -8.54
N ILE A 125 -2.31 6.60 -7.81
CA ILE A 125 -2.90 7.03 -6.54
C ILE A 125 -4.24 7.76 -6.78
N GLU A 126 -4.36 8.45 -7.92
CA GLU A 126 -5.57 9.14 -8.34
C GLU A 126 -6.75 8.17 -8.51
N GLU A 127 -6.53 6.99 -9.11
CA GLU A 127 -7.53 5.94 -9.21
C GLU A 127 -7.99 5.42 -7.84
N ALA A 128 -7.07 5.35 -6.87
CA ALA A 128 -7.40 4.96 -5.49
C ALA A 128 -8.23 6.05 -4.79
N ILE A 129 -7.88 7.32 -5.00
CA ILE A 129 -8.63 8.46 -4.45
C ILE A 129 -10.06 8.50 -5.00
N GLU A 130 -10.21 8.41 -6.33
CA GLU A 130 -11.53 8.40 -6.98
C GLU A 130 -12.39 7.24 -6.47
N ALA A 131 -11.82 6.04 -6.39
CA ALA A 131 -12.52 4.86 -5.86
C ALA A 131 -12.93 5.06 -4.39
N GLY A 132 -12.06 5.64 -3.57
CA GLY A 132 -12.34 5.90 -2.16
C GLY A 132 -13.44 6.94 -1.96
N GLN A 133 -13.42 8.02 -2.74
CA GLN A 133 -14.47 9.05 -2.70
C GLN A 133 -15.83 8.48 -3.10
N LYS A 134 -15.87 7.64 -4.15
CA LYS A 134 -17.10 6.95 -4.56
C LYS A 134 -17.64 6.04 -3.46
N MET A 135 -16.76 5.25 -2.82
CA MET A 135 -17.17 4.39 -1.70
C MET A 135 -17.71 5.19 -0.51
N LEU A 136 -17.16 6.37 -0.22
CA LEU A 136 -17.69 7.23 0.85
C LEU A 136 -19.06 7.81 0.48
N ALA A 137 -19.25 8.21 -0.77
CA ALA A 137 -20.53 8.72 -1.26
C ALA A 137 -21.64 7.66 -1.27
N ASP A 138 -21.31 6.41 -1.63
CA ASP A 138 -22.27 5.31 -1.67
C ASP A 138 -22.68 4.82 -0.26
N ASN A 139 -21.90 5.16 0.78
CA ASN A 139 -22.14 4.80 2.18
C ASN A 139 -22.73 5.93 3.03
N ALA A 140 -22.96 7.11 2.44
CA ALA A 140 -23.55 8.29 3.07
C ALA A 140 -25.07 8.36 2.86
#